data_AF-A0A482X563-F1
#
_entry.id   AF-A0A482X563-F1
#
_cell.length_a   1.000
_cell.length_b   1.000
_cell.length_c   1.000
_cell.angle_alpha   90.00
_cell.angle_beta   90.00
_cell.angle_gamma   90.00
#
_symmetry.space_group_name_H-M   'P 1'
#
loop_
_entity.id
_entity.type
_entity.pdbx_description
1 polymer ?
#
loop_
_entity_poly.entity_id
_entity_poly.type
_entity_poly.pdbx_seq_one_letter_code
_entity_poly.pdbx_strand_id
1 'polypeptide(L)'
;MTTLIAAGIDGYNSFIIENIDPRVKPWLTMQSPIYPMLIIIAYQYFVRVLGPKFMENRKAYTLEKTMIIYNCFQILINGYFVKEVVSRVILRPDKYNVWCATVDYSYDEEAVHFAFTTYMFYLSRCSDLMDTVFMVLRKKFRQVSFLHIYHHSGMVMVGWIFTAYAPGGHVAYFGVVNAFVHCVMYFYYLLTAFKPEYKNSIWWKRHITEMQLAQFVIVTVHAGINVLNPYCTFPKLLIAPLLPQGIFIFLLFWDFYKKTYLQKKVEE
;
A
#
# COMPACT_ATOMS: atom_id res chain seq x y z
N MET A 1 -31.31 24.91 7.69
CA MET A 1 -30.71 23.57 7.48
C MET A 1 -30.16 23.43 6.05
N THR A 2 -30.94 23.77 5.02
CA THR A 2 -30.53 23.71 3.60
C THR A 2 -29.28 24.55 3.27
N THR A 3 -29.14 25.76 3.84
CA THR A 3 -28.00 26.65 3.60
C THR A 3 -26.69 26.15 4.22
N LEU A 4 -26.75 25.47 5.38
CA LEU A 4 -25.58 24.87 6.04
C LEU A 4 -25.09 23.63 5.31
N ILE A 5 -26.02 22.81 4.79
CA ILE A 5 -25.69 21.64 3.97
C ILE A 5 -25.07 22.11 2.64
N ALA A 6 -25.65 23.11 1.99
CA ALA A 6 -25.09 23.71 0.77
C ALA A 6 -23.67 24.25 1.01
N ALA A 7 -23.47 25.05 2.06
CA ALA A 7 -22.15 25.55 2.43
C ALA A 7 -21.13 24.42 2.73
N GLY A 8 -21.58 23.32 3.35
CA GLY A 8 -20.75 22.15 3.58
C GLY A 8 -20.37 21.41 2.28
N ILE A 9 -21.30 21.31 1.33
CA ILE A 9 -21.06 20.71 0.00
C ILE A 9 -20.09 21.58 -0.80
N ASP A 10 -20.28 22.90 -0.79
CA ASP A 10 -19.41 23.84 -1.50
C ASP A 10 -17.99 23.86 -0.90
N GLY A 11 -17.89 23.81 0.43
CA GLY A 11 -16.61 23.66 1.13
C GLY A 11 -15.91 22.35 0.80
N TYR A 12 -16.65 21.24 0.73
CA TYR A 12 -16.11 19.95 0.31
C TYR A 12 -15.63 19.97 -1.15
N ASN A 13 -16.42 20.52 -2.07
CA ASN A 13 -16.06 20.58 -3.48
C ASN A 13 -14.80 21.42 -3.70
N SER A 14 -14.76 22.62 -3.14
CA SER A 14 -13.62 23.55 -3.28
C SER A 14 -12.34 23.03 -2.61
N PHE A 15 -12.43 22.43 -1.43
CA PHE A 15 -11.23 21.99 -0.71
C PHE A 15 -10.73 20.62 -1.16
N ILE A 16 -11.62 19.69 -1.51
CA ILE A 16 -11.27 18.29 -1.78
C ILE A 16 -11.29 17.98 -3.27
N ILE A 17 -12.38 18.30 -3.98
CA ILE A 17 -12.64 17.81 -5.35
C ILE A 17 -11.95 18.66 -6.41
N GLU A 18 -11.86 19.97 -6.20
CA GLU A 18 -11.21 20.91 -7.12
C GLU A 18 -9.68 20.78 -7.08
N ASN A 19 -9.12 20.37 -5.94
CA ASN A 19 -7.68 20.17 -5.79
C ASN A 19 -7.18 18.81 -6.34
N ILE A 20 -8.07 17.91 -6.77
CA ILE A 20 -7.67 16.66 -7.42
C ILE A 20 -7.03 16.98 -8.76
N ASP A 21 -5.88 16.37 -9.03
CA ASP A 21 -5.16 16.48 -10.30
C ASP A 21 -6.11 16.14 -11.47
N PRO A 22 -6.33 17.08 -12.42
CA PRO A 22 -7.28 16.88 -13.50
C PRO A 22 -6.90 15.70 -14.41
N ARG A 23 -5.63 15.30 -14.46
CA ARG A 23 -5.13 14.18 -15.28
C ARG A 23 -5.65 12.83 -14.78
N VAL A 24 -5.80 12.68 -13.46
CA VAL A 24 -6.21 11.42 -12.84
C VAL A 24 -7.72 11.32 -12.65
N LYS A 25 -8.42 12.45 -12.60
CA LYS A 25 -9.87 12.54 -12.34
C LYS A 25 -10.75 11.66 -13.26
N PRO A 26 -10.43 11.47 -14.56
CA PRO A 26 -11.19 10.57 -15.43
C PRO A 26 -11.04 9.08 -15.07
N TRP A 27 -10.01 8.70 -14.32
CA TRP A 27 -9.74 7.30 -14.00
C TRP A 27 -10.69 6.77 -12.93
N LEU A 28 -10.93 5.46 -12.96
CA LEU A 28 -11.87 4.81 -12.06
C LEU A 28 -11.48 5.07 -10.60
N THR A 29 -12.44 5.48 -9.78
CA THR A 29 -12.32 5.81 -8.33
C THR A 29 -11.56 7.10 -7.98
N MET A 30 -11.04 7.85 -8.96
CA MET A 30 -10.27 9.07 -8.72
C MET A 30 -11.13 10.34 -8.63
N GLN A 31 -12.45 10.25 -8.88
CA GLN A 31 -13.34 11.41 -8.91
C GLN A 31 -13.59 12.01 -7.52
N SER A 32 -13.49 11.21 -6.46
CA SER A 32 -13.79 11.60 -5.09
C SER A 32 -13.19 10.62 -4.07
N PRO A 33 -12.82 11.07 -2.86
CA PRO A 33 -12.39 10.16 -1.79
C PRO A 33 -13.51 9.23 -1.31
N ILE A 34 -14.77 9.42 -1.73
CA ILE A 34 -15.86 8.53 -1.36
C ILE A 34 -15.63 7.10 -1.89
N TYR A 35 -15.02 6.94 -3.05
CA TYR A 35 -14.76 5.63 -3.64
C TYR A 35 -13.78 4.77 -2.81
N PRO A 36 -12.56 5.22 -2.47
CA PRO A 36 -11.68 4.44 -1.59
C PRO A 36 -12.30 4.24 -0.19
N MET A 37 -13.07 5.19 0.33
CA MET A 37 -13.79 5.01 1.61
C MET A 37 -14.80 3.86 1.52
N LEU A 38 -15.61 3.81 0.46
CA LEU A 38 -16.58 2.73 0.25
C LEU A 38 -15.88 1.36 0.09
N ILE A 39 -14.76 1.31 -0.63
CA ILE A 39 -13.94 0.09 -0.76
C ILE A 39 -13.47 -0.37 0.62
N ILE A 40 -12.92 0.53 1.43
CA ILE A 40 -12.43 0.21 2.78
C ILE A 40 -13.57 -0.22 3.69
N ILE A 41 -14.72 0.47 3.67
CA ILE A 41 -15.89 0.11 4.48
C ILE A 41 -16.40 -1.29 4.10
N ALA A 42 -16.55 -1.56 2.80
CA ALA A 42 -16.98 -2.86 2.30
C ALA A 42 -15.99 -3.97 2.70
N TYR A 43 -14.69 -3.70 2.57
CA TYR A 43 -13.62 -4.60 3.01
C TYR A 43 -13.70 -4.89 4.52
N GLN A 44 -13.80 -3.86 5.36
CA GLN A 44 -13.87 -4.01 6.82
C GLN A 44 -15.12 -4.80 7.23
N TYR A 45 -16.26 -4.48 6.63
CA TYR A 45 -17.50 -5.21 6.85
C TYR A 45 -17.37 -6.69 6.46
N PHE A 46 -16.75 -6.97 5.30
CA PHE A 46 -16.50 -8.33 4.86
C PHE A 46 -15.59 -9.09 5.83
N VAL A 47 -14.40 -8.56 6.14
CA VAL A 47 -13.39 -9.32 6.91
C VAL A 47 -13.75 -9.50 8.38
N ARG A 48 -14.52 -8.57 8.96
CA ARG A 48 -14.90 -8.61 10.39
C ARG A 48 -16.26 -9.25 10.65
N VAL A 49 -17.20 -9.15 9.71
CA VAL A 49 -18.60 -9.54 9.96
C VAL A 49 -19.09 -10.56 8.95
N LEU A 50 -19.25 -10.14 7.68
CA LEU A 50 -19.94 -10.96 6.68
C LEU A 50 -19.17 -12.24 6.36
N GLY A 51 -17.87 -12.15 6.11
CA GLY A 51 -17.01 -13.27 5.76
C GLY A 51 -16.88 -14.32 6.87
N PRO A 52 -16.54 -13.95 8.12
CA PRO A 52 -16.54 -14.89 9.25
C PRO A 52 -17.89 -15.58 9.47
N LYS A 53 -19.00 -14.83 9.42
CA LYS A 53 -20.36 -15.38 9.55
C LYS A 53 -20.70 -16.33 8.40
N PHE A 54 -20.34 -15.96 7.17
CA PHE A 54 -20.53 -16.82 5.99
C PHE A 54 -19.74 -18.13 6.10
N MET A 55 -18.55 -18.08 6.69
CA MET A 55 -17.66 -19.23 6.82
C MET A 55 -17.95 -20.10 8.05
N GLU A 56 -18.72 -19.64 9.03
CA GLU A 56 -18.97 -20.33 10.30
C GLU A 56 -19.29 -21.83 10.11
N ASN A 57 -20.33 -22.10 9.32
CA ASN A 57 -20.82 -23.46 9.05
C ASN A 57 -20.27 -24.08 7.75
N ARG A 58 -19.21 -23.50 7.17
CA ARG A 58 -18.58 -24.00 5.93
C ARG A 58 -17.20 -24.59 6.21
N LYS A 59 -16.77 -25.54 5.38
CA LYS A 59 -15.38 -26.00 5.36
C LYS A 59 -14.49 -24.90 4.77
N ALA A 60 -13.22 -24.86 5.18
CA ALA A 60 -12.25 -23.94 4.61
C ALA A 60 -12.07 -24.21 3.11
N TYR A 61 -12.06 -23.17 2.29
CA TYR A 61 -11.88 -23.33 0.85
C TYR A 61 -10.44 -23.69 0.46
N THR A 62 -10.30 -24.53 -0.55
CA THR A 62 -9.03 -24.90 -1.18
C THR A 62 -8.74 -23.97 -2.36
N LEU A 63 -8.14 -22.82 -2.08
CA LEU A 63 -7.91 -21.74 -3.05
C LEU A 63 -6.51 -21.75 -3.68
N GLU A 64 -5.84 -22.90 -3.75
CA GLU A 64 -4.41 -22.97 -4.13
C GLU A 64 -4.14 -22.40 -5.52
N LYS A 65 -4.88 -22.86 -6.54
CA LYS A 65 -4.75 -22.35 -7.92
C LYS A 65 -5.05 -20.85 -8.02
N THR A 66 -6.10 -20.40 -7.33
CA THR A 66 -6.48 -18.98 -7.27
C THR A 66 -5.36 -18.14 -6.65
N MET A 67 -4.78 -18.60 -5.55
CA MET A 67 -3.67 -17.92 -4.88
C MET A 67 -2.39 -17.92 -5.72
N ILE A 68 -2.11 -18.98 -6.49
CA ILE A 68 -0.98 -19.01 -7.43
C ILE A 68 -1.15 -17.91 -8.49
N ILE A 69 -2.32 -17.86 -9.15
CA ILE A 69 -2.62 -16.84 -10.17
C ILE A 69 -2.53 -15.43 -9.57
N TYR A 70 -3.11 -15.24 -8.39
CA TYR A 70 -3.07 -13.98 -7.68
C TYR A 70 -1.65 -13.54 -7.29
N ASN A 71 -0.84 -14.45 -6.74
CA ASN A 71 0.55 -14.14 -6.38
C ASN A 71 1.39 -13.83 -7.63
N CYS A 72 1.19 -14.55 -8.74
CA CYS A 72 1.83 -14.21 -10.02
C CYS A 72 1.43 -12.82 -10.51
N PHE A 73 0.13 -12.50 -10.49
CA PHE A 73 -0.37 -11.17 -10.84
C PHE A 73 0.27 -10.09 -9.95
N GLN A 74 0.33 -10.32 -8.64
CA GLN A 74 0.94 -9.40 -7.68
C GLN A 74 2.44 -9.19 -7.95
N ILE A 75 3.19 -10.25 -8.24
CA ILE A 75 4.61 -10.14 -8.60
C ILE A 75 4.77 -9.30 -9.88
N LEU A 76 3.93 -9.54 -10.89
CA LEU A 76 4.01 -8.82 -12.17
C LEU A 76 3.67 -7.33 -12.03
N ILE A 77 2.60 -6.97 -11.32
CA ILE A 77 2.19 -5.57 -11.17
C ILE A 77 3.17 -4.78 -10.29
N ASN A 78 3.67 -5.38 -9.20
CA ASN A 78 4.70 -4.76 -8.37
C ASN A 78 6.03 -4.67 -9.13
N GLY A 79 6.41 -5.71 -9.89
CA GLY A 79 7.62 -5.72 -10.71
C GLY A 79 7.59 -4.68 -11.83
N TYR A 80 6.43 -4.51 -12.47
CA TYR A 80 6.21 -3.44 -13.44
C TYR A 80 6.42 -2.07 -12.80
N PHE A 81 5.80 -1.80 -11.65
CA PHE A 81 5.99 -0.54 -10.94
C PHE A 81 7.47 -0.29 -10.58
N VAL A 82 8.16 -1.32 -10.09
CA VAL A 82 9.59 -1.24 -9.78
C VAL A 82 10.40 -0.88 -11.01
N LYS A 83 10.17 -1.58 -12.13
CA LYS A 83 10.84 -1.30 -13.40
C LYS A 83 10.62 0.14 -13.87
N GLU A 84 9.38 0.62 -13.83
CA GLU A 84 9.06 1.98 -14.30
C GLU A 84 9.72 3.06 -13.44
N VAL A 85 9.65 2.98 -12.10
CA VAL A 85 10.30 3.96 -11.22
C VAL A 85 11.83 3.88 -11.31
N VAL A 86 12.39 2.68 -11.36
CA VAL A 86 13.85 2.51 -11.47
C VAL A 86 14.37 3.10 -12.79
N SER A 87 13.75 2.74 -13.91
CA SER A 87 14.24 3.14 -15.24
C SER A 87 14.02 4.61 -15.58
N ARG A 88 12.92 5.21 -15.09
CA ARG A 88 12.55 6.59 -15.43
C ARG A 88 13.02 7.60 -14.41
N VAL A 89 13.18 7.20 -13.14
CA VAL A 89 13.52 8.12 -12.06
C VAL A 89 14.90 7.83 -11.48
N ILE A 90 15.15 6.62 -10.96
CA ILE A 90 16.40 6.31 -10.24
C ILE A 90 17.61 6.30 -11.17
N LEU A 91 17.48 5.73 -12.37
CA LEU A 91 18.56 5.63 -13.36
C LEU A 91 18.72 6.89 -14.22
N ARG A 92 17.95 7.95 -13.94
CA ARG A 92 18.04 9.26 -14.62
C ARG A 92 18.34 10.39 -13.63
N PRO A 93 19.50 10.35 -12.94
CA PRO A 93 19.87 11.39 -11.96
C PRO A 93 20.09 12.77 -12.60
N ASP A 94 20.27 12.83 -13.92
CA ASP A 94 20.31 14.04 -14.73
C ASP A 94 18.96 14.76 -14.79
N LYS A 95 17.85 14.01 -14.68
CA LYS A 95 16.48 14.54 -14.70
C LYS A 95 15.83 14.61 -13.31
N TYR A 96 16.10 13.64 -12.45
CA TYR A 96 15.41 13.50 -11.17
C TYR A 96 16.39 13.42 -9.99
N ASN A 97 16.16 14.28 -8.99
CA ASN A 97 16.88 14.20 -7.73
C ASN A 97 16.17 13.24 -6.77
N VAL A 98 16.84 12.16 -6.38
CA VAL A 98 16.28 11.13 -5.48
C VAL A 98 15.94 11.61 -4.09
N TRP A 99 16.51 12.74 -3.66
CA TRP A 99 16.28 13.33 -2.35
C TRP A 99 15.17 14.39 -2.36
N CYS A 100 14.82 14.89 -3.54
CA CYS A 100 13.73 15.82 -3.75
C CYS A 100 13.28 15.77 -5.21
N ALA A 101 12.30 14.90 -5.50
CA ALA A 101 11.63 14.89 -6.79
C ALA A 101 10.27 15.58 -6.65
N THR A 102 10.07 16.68 -7.36
CA THR A 102 8.76 17.33 -7.44
C THR A 102 7.83 16.56 -8.38
N VAL A 103 6.54 16.85 -8.30
CA VAL A 103 5.57 16.31 -9.25
C VAL A 103 5.57 17.22 -10.48
N ASP A 104 5.71 16.64 -11.66
CA ASP A 104 5.42 17.34 -12.90
C ASP A 104 3.91 17.24 -13.17
N TYR A 105 3.24 18.40 -13.21
CA TYR A 105 1.81 18.54 -13.47
C TYR A 105 1.47 18.81 -14.94
N SER A 106 2.47 18.77 -15.83
CA SER A 106 2.27 18.89 -17.28
C SER A 106 1.44 17.72 -17.85
N TYR A 107 0.97 17.92 -19.08
CA TYR A 107 0.32 16.87 -19.88
C TYR A 107 1.31 16.16 -20.82
N ASP A 108 2.61 16.30 -20.55
CA ASP A 108 3.64 15.63 -21.33
C ASP A 108 3.51 14.11 -21.16
N GLU A 109 3.88 13.37 -22.20
CA GLU A 109 3.75 11.90 -22.23
C GLU A 109 4.44 11.24 -21.02
N GLU A 110 5.63 11.73 -20.64
CA GLU A 110 6.39 11.22 -19.49
C GLU A 110 5.65 11.49 -18.16
N ALA A 111 5.07 12.68 -17.98
CA ALA A 111 4.36 13.07 -16.76
C ALA A 111 3.03 12.32 -16.61
N VAL A 112 2.24 12.21 -17.69
CA VAL A 112 0.96 11.48 -17.69
C VAL A 112 1.20 9.98 -17.49
N HIS A 113 2.22 9.41 -18.13
CA HIS A 113 2.61 8.01 -17.93
C HIS A 113 3.01 7.73 -16.48
N PHE A 114 3.73 8.67 -15.85
CA PHE A 114 4.12 8.53 -14.46
C PHE A 114 2.93 8.60 -13.51
N ALA A 115 2.00 9.54 -13.75
CA ALA A 115 0.75 9.61 -13.02
C ALA A 115 -0.06 8.31 -13.14
N PHE A 116 -0.12 7.74 -14.35
CA PHE A 116 -0.78 6.45 -14.60
C PHE A 116 -0.09 5.31 -13.85
N THR A 117 1.24 5.33 -13.79
CA THR A 117 2.03 4.34 -13.02
C THR A 117 1.73 4.43 -11.52
N THR A 118 1.60 5.65 -10.97
CA THR A 118 1.16 5.86 -9.57
C THR A 118 -0.27 5.35 -9.35
N TYR A 119 -1.17 5.58 -10.29
CA TYR A 119 -2.54 5.05 -10.23
C TYR A 119 -2.57 3.52 -10.26
N MET A 120 -1.77 2.88 -11.10
CA MET A 120 -1.63 1.42 -11.14
C MET A 120 -1.11 0.86 -9.80
N PHE A 121 -0.20 1.57 -9.14
CA PHE A 121 0.24 1.21 -7.78
C PHE A 121 -0.87 1.34 -6.75
N TYR A 122 -1.70 2.39 -6.83
CA TYR A 122 -2.89 2.52 -5.98
C TYR A 122 -3.85 1.33 -6.20
N LEU A 123 -4.16 0.98 -7.45
CA LEU A 123 -4.99 -0.19 -7.75
C LEU A 123 -4.38 -1.49 -7.22
N SER A 124 -3.05 -1.63 -7.26
CA SER A 124 -2.38 -2.78 -6.67
C SER A 124 -2.60 -2.83 -5.14
N ARG A 125 -2.58 -1.70 -4.43
CA ARG A 125 -2.93 -1.65 -3.00
C ARG A 125 -4.38 -2.04 -2.73
N CYS A 126 -5.30 -1.66 -3.62
CA CYS A 126 -6.69 -2.16 -3.54
C CYS A 126 -6.74 -3.68 -3.73
N SER A 127 -5.94 -4.24 -4.64
CA SER A 127 -5.87 -5.68 -4.85
C SER A 127 -5.26 -6.44 -3.66
N ASP A 128 -4.36 -5.82 -2.89
CA ASP A 128 -3.78 -6.41 -1.67
C ASP A 128 -4.84 -6.72 -0.60
N LEU A 129 -6.01 -6.05 -0.64
CA LEU A 129 -7.14 -6.38 0.26
C LEU A 129 -7.62 -7.83 0.12
N MET A 130 -7.37 -8.44 -1.05
CA MET A 130 -7.70 -9.85 -1.31
C MET A 130 -6.91 -10.81 -0.44
N ASP A 131 -5.74 -10.42 0.09
CA ASP A 131 -4.96 -11.25 1.01
C ASP A 131 -5.80 -11.64 2.23
N THR A 132 -6.44 -10.66 2.86
CA THR A 132 -7.32 -10.88 4.01
C THR A 132 -8.58 -11.65 3.62
N VAL A 133 -9.12 -11.41 2.42
CA VAL A 133 -10.28 -12.16 1.90
C VAL A 133 -9.92 -13.65 1.81
N PHE A 134 -8.75 -13.99 1.25
CA PHE A 134 -8.28 -15.36 1.20
C PHE A 134 -8.03 -15.94 2.60
N MET A 135 -7.52 -15.17 3.55
CA MET A 135 -7.37 -15.62 4.94
C MET A 135 -8.72 -16.00 5.57
N VAL A 136 -9.75 -15.17 5.37
CA VAL A 136 -11.11 -15.43 5.88
C VAL A 136 -11.71 -16.68 5.23
N LEU A 137 -11.68 -16.77 3.91
CA LEU A 137 -12.23 -17.91 3.15
C LEU A 137 -11.51 -19.24 3.46
N ARG A 138 -10.25 -19.18 3.90
CA ARG A 138 -9.46 -20.35 4.32
C ARG A 138 -9.52 -20.63 5.83
N LYS A 139 -10.37 -19.90 6.58
CA LYS A 139 -10.47 -19.96 8.05
C LYS A 139 -9.13 -19.77 8.76
N LYS A 140 -8.27 -18.87 8.24
CA LYS A 140 -6.98 -18.51 8.84
C LYS A 140 -7.08 -17.21 9.64
N PHE A 141 -8.07 -17.12 10.52
CA PHE A 141 -8.37 -15.91 11.31
C PHE A 141 -7.20 -15.42 12.17
N ARG A 142 -6.29 -16.31 12.59
CA ARG A 142 -5.05 -15.91 13.29
C ARG A 142 -4.16 -14.96 12.47
N GLN A 143 -4.24 -15.02 11.13
CA GLN A 143 -3.49 -14.14 10.24
C GLN A 143 -4.18 -12.77 10.06
N VAL A 144 -5.49 -12.70 10.33
CA VAL A 144 -6.31 -11.49 10.23
C VAL A 144 -6.11 -10.64 11.50
N SER A 145 -4.92 -10.08 11.64
CA SER A 145 -4.52 -9.28 12.79
C SER A 145 -4.93 -7.81 12.65
N PHE A 146 -4.97 -7.08 13.77
CA PHE A 146 -5.14 -5.62 13.75
C PHE A 146 -4.12 -4.94 12.84
N LEU A 147 -2.84 -5.33 12.96
CA LEU A 147 -1.75 -4.81 12.15
C LEU A 147 -2.05 -4.96 10.65
N HIS A 148 -2.47 -6.15 10.22
CA HIS A 148 -2.75 -6.43 8.82
C HIS A 148 -3.92 -5.59 8.32
N ILE A 149 -5.06 -5.61 9.03
CA ILE A 149 -6.25 -4.85 8.64
C ILE A 149 -5.96 -3.33 8.59
N TYR A 150 -5.30 -2.81 9.62
CA TYR A 150 -4.95 -1.40 9.74
C TYR A 150 -4.03 -0.95 8.60
N HIS A 151 -2.96 -1.70 8.36
CA HIS A 151 -2.01 -1.42 7.29
C HIS A 151 -2.67 -1.44 5.91
N HIS A 152 -3.38 -2.52 5.57
CA HIS A 152 -3.98 -2.68 4.24
C HIS A 152 -5.07 -1.61 3.96
N SER A 153 -5.88 -1.23 4.95
CA SER A 153 -6.83 -0.11 4.79
C SER A 153 -6.14 1.25 4.68
N GLY A 154 -5.11 1.49 5.49
CA GLY A 154 -4.33 2.72 5.44
C GLY A 154 -3.63 2.91 4.10
N MET A 155 -3.01 1.86 3.55
CA MET A 155 -2.30 1.90 2.26
C MET A 155 -3.21 2.23 1.08
N VAL A 156 -4.48 1.77 1.10
CA VAL A 156 -5.48 2.15 0.08
C VAL A 156 -5.80 3.64 0.14
N MET A 157 -6.05 4.17 1.34
CA MET A 157 -6.36 5.60 1.51
C MET A 157 -5.17 6.48 1.15
N VAL A 158 -3.98 6.13 1.64
CA VAL A 158 -2.73 6.83 1.35
C VAL A 158 -2.43 6.80 -0.15
N GLY A 159 -2.56 5.63 -0.79
CA GLY A 159 -2.37 5.49 -2.23
C GLY A 159 -3.32 6.37 -3.05
N TRP A 160 -4.59 6.47 -2.63
CA TRP A 160 -5.55 7.36 -3.27
C TRP A 160 -5.18 8.83 -3.10
N ILE A 161 -4.84 9.28 -1.88
CA ILE A 161 -4.45 10.68 -1.60
C ILE A 161 -3.27 11.09 -2.46
N PHE A 162 -2.23 10.26 -2.54
CA PHE A 162 -1.06 10.59 -3.36
C PHE A 162 -1.39 10.57 -4.85
N THR A 163 -2.15 9.61 -5.33
CA THR A 163 -2.57 9.61 -6.73
C THR A 163 -3.44 10.83 -7.07
N ALA A 164 -4.30 11.26 -6.14
CA ALA A 164 -5.20 12.38 -6.34
C ALA A 164 -4.48 13.74 -6.35
N TYR A 165 -3.52 13.96 -5.45
CA TYR A 165 -2.95 15.29 -5.22
C TYR A 165 -1.49 15.43 -5.66
N ALA A 166 -0.74 14.33 -5.71
CA ALA A 166 0.67 14.33 -6.06
C ALA A 166 1.07 13.04 -6.81
N PRO A 167 0.50 12.80 -8.01
CA PRO A 167 0.74 11.58 -8.78
C PRO A 167 2.15 11.57 -9.37
N GLY A 168 3.14 11.23 -8.54
CA GLY A 168 4.55 11.15 -8.90
C GLY A 168 5.48 11.78 -7.87
N GLY A 169 6.63 12.26 -8.34
CA GLY A 169 7.67 12.87 -7.52
C GLY A 169 8.20 11.98 -6.39
N HIS A 170 8.43 12.61 -5.24
CA HIS A 170 9.11 12.04 -4.07
C HIS A 170 8.48 10.75 -3.54
N VAL A 171 7.16 10.60 -3.67
CA VAL A 171 6.44 9.45 -3.12
C VAL A 171 6.62 8.19 -3.94
N ALA A 172 7.06 8.31 -5.19
CA ALA A 172 7.43 7.16 -6.01
C ALA A 172 8.57 6.34 -5.38
N TYR A 173 9.46 6.97 -4.61
CA TYR A 173 10.49 6.27 -3.85
C TYR A 173 9.91 5.40 -2.72
N PHE A 174 8.82 5.83 -2.08
CA PHE A 174 8.15 5.01 -1.08
C PHE A 174 7.47 3.82 -1.75
N GLY A 175 6.82 4.09 -2.87
CA GLY A 175 6.19 3.06 -3.70
C GLY A 175 7.18 2.02 -4.18
N VAL A 176 8.37 2.40 -4.65
CA VAL A 176 9.33 1.46 -5.25
C VAL A 176 9.93 0.52 -4.20
N VAL A 177 10.28 1.05 -3.02
CA VAL A 177 10.78 0.21 -1.92
C VAL A 177 9.68 -0.75 -1.46
N ASN A 178 8.44 -0.26 -1.29
CA ASN A 178 7.30 -1.10 -0.93
C ASN A 178 7.03 -2.19 -1.99
N ALA A 179 6.96 -1.82 -3.26
CA ALA A 179 6.70 -2.74 -4.36
C ALA A 179 7.79 -3.81 -4.47
N PHE A 180 9.05 -3.44 -4.26
CA PHE A 180 10.17 -4.39 -4.23
C PHE A 180 10.01 -5.43 -3.12
N VAL A 181 9.71 -4.99 -1.89
CA VAL A 181 9.47 -5.92 -0.78
C VAL A 181 8.21 -6.77 -1.02
N HIS A 182 7.16 -6.21 -1.63
CA HIS A 182 5.98 -6.97 -2.04
C HIS A 182 6.31 -8.03 -3.11
N CYS A 183 7.18 -7.74 -4.09
CA CYS A 183 7.66 -8.76 -5.03
C CYS A 183 8.29 -9.94 -4.29
N VAL A 184 9.16 -9.69 -3.32
CA VAL A 184 9.82 -10.74 -2.51
C VAL A 184 8.79 -11.51 -1.67
N MET A 185 7.86 -10.81 -1.02
CA MET A 185 6.81 -11.42 -0.20
C MET A 185 5.89 -12.32 -1.03
N TYR A 186 5.37 -11.84 -2.16
CA TYR A 186 4.49 -12.63 -3.02
C TYR A 186 5.24 -13.75 -3.73
N PHE A 187 6.52 -13.57 -4.05
CA PHE A 187 7.36 -14.66 -4.54
C PHE A 187 7.49 -15.78 -3.49
N TYR A 188 7.67 -15.45 -2.21
CA TYR A 188 7.64 -16.44 -1.14
C TYR A 188 6.27 -17.13 -1.02
N TYR A 189 5.17 -16.41 -1.15
CA TYR A 189 3.83 -17.01 -1.15
C TYR A 189 3.58 -17.93 -2.34
N LEU A 190 4.11 -17.58 -3.52
CA LEU A 190 4.09 -18.43 -4.70
C LEU A 190 4.93 -19.70 -4.50
N LEU A 191 6.16 -19.54 -4.00
CA LEU A 191 7.07 -20.65 -3.72
C LEU A 191 6.47 -21.65 -2.72
N THR A 192 5.84 -21.15 -1.65
CA THR A 192 5.20 -21.99 -0.64
C THR A 192 3.89 -22.64 -1.12
N ALA A 193 3.29 -22.14 -2.21
CA ALA A 193 2.17 -22.80 -2.87
C ALA A 193 2.64 -24.01 -3.71
N PHE A 194 3.79 -23.90 -4.40
CA PHE A 194 4.36 -25.02 -5.17
C PHE A 194 5.12 -26.03 -4.31
N LYS A 195 5.82 -25.56 -3.27
CA LYS A 195 6.64 -26.38 -2.38
C LYS A 195 6.22 -26.11 -0.93
N PRO A 196 5.22 -26.86 -0.42
CA PRO A 196 4.70 -26.69 0.95
C PRO A 196 5.76 -26.83 2.04
N GLU A 197 6.87 -27.53 1.77
CA GLU A 197 8.02 -27.66 2.68
C GLU A 197 8.58 -26.32 3.14
N TYR A 198 8.63 -25.31 2.25
CA TYR A 198 9.14 -23.98 2.60
C TYR A 198 8.15 -23.16 3.45
N LYS A 199 6.89 -23.60 3.58
CA LYS A 199 5.88 -22.91 4.40
C LYS A 199 6.25 -22.90 5.87
N ASN A 200 7.00 -23.90 6.32
CA ASN A 200 7.45 -24.01 7.71
C ASN A 200 8.87 -23.45 7.93
N SER A 201 9.54 -22.99 6.88
CA SER A 201 10.87 -22.38 7.01
C SER A 201 10.77 -21.05 7.76
N ILE A 202 11.31 -21.05 8.98
CA ILE A 202 11.40 -19.84 9.82
C ILE A 202 12.40 -18.86 9.22
N TRP A 203 13.44 -19.35 8.55
CA TRP A 203 14.49 -18.56 7.93
C TRP A 203 13.92 -17.55 6.91
N TRP A 204 13.13 -18.04 5.94
CA TRP A 204 12.49 -17.18 4.93
C TRP A 204 11.58 -16.13 5.57
N LYS A 205 10.69 -16.56 6.48
CA LYS A 205 9.73 -15.66 7.12
C LYS A 205 10.42 -14.56 7.92
N ARG A 206 11.49 -14.91 8.64
CA ARG A 206 12.27 -13.98 9.43
C ARG A 206 12.92 -12.92 8.55
N HIS A 207 13.64 -13.31 7.49
CA HIS A 207 14.31 -12.35 6.61
C HIS A 207 13.35 -11.46 5.82
N ILE A 208 12.18 -11.98 5.43
CA ILE A 208 11.13 -11.14 4.83
C ILE A 208 10.63 -10.10 5.83
N THR A 209 10.45 -10.49 7.10
CA THR A 209 10.02 -9.56 8.15
C THR A 209 11.10 -8.51 8.45
N GLU A 210 12.38 -8.91 8.48
CA GLU A 210 13.52 -8.01 8.62
C GLU A 210 13.60 -7.00 7.46
N MET A 211 13.33 -7.45 6.23
CA MET A 211 13.25 -6.58 5.05
C MET A 211 12.11 -5.56 5.15
N GLN A 212 10.93 -5.97 5.63
CA GLN A 212 9.81 -5.07 5.88
C GLN A 212 10.14 -4.02 6.96
N LEU A 213 10.81 -4.42 8.04
CA LEU A 213 11.29 -3.50 9.08
C LEU A 213 12.29 -2.50 8.51
N ALA A 214 13.27 -2.96 7.73
CA ALA A 214 14.25 -2.09 7.07
C ALA A 214 13.57 -1.09 6.11
N GLN A 215 12.58 -1.55 5.33
CA GLN A 215 11.78 -0.67 4.47
C GLN A 215 11.16 0.48 5.25
N PHE A 216 10.51 0.21 6.40
CA PHE A 216 9.86 1.28 7.17
C PHE A 216 10.87 2.33 7.66
N VAL A 217 12.06 1.90 8.07
CA VAL A 217 13.15 2.82 8.45
C VAL A 217 13.58 3.67 7.26
N ILE A 218 13.89 3.03 6.12
CA ILE A 218 14.35 3.72 4.90
C ILE A 218 13.33 4.76 4.44
N VAL A 219 12.05 4.37 4.34
CA VAL A 219 10.96 5.25 3.91
C VAL A 219 10.73 6.40 4.89
N THR A 220 10.77 6.14 6.20
CA THR A 220 10.58 7.19 7.22
C THR A 220 11.73 8.20 7.21
N VAL A 221 12.98 7.74 7.07
CA VAL A 221 14.14 8.63 6.96
C VAL A 221 14.06 9.46 5.68
N HIS A 222 13.73 8.84 4.55
CA HIS A 222 13.59 9.53 3.26
C HIS A 222 12.45 10.56 3.29
N ALA A 223 11.35 10.28 3.98
CA ALA A 223 10.29 11.24 4.28
C ALA A 223 10.80 12.42 5.14
N GLY A 224 11.59 12.13 6.17
CA GLY A 224 12.12 13.12 7.10
C GLY A 224 13.05 14.10 6.41
N ILE A 225 13.95 13.59 5.56
CA ILE A 225 14.85 14.41 4.74
C ILE A 225 14.05 15.39 3.87
N ASN A 226 12.97 14.93 3.24
CA ASN A 226 12.13 15.80 2.40
C ASN A 226 11.45 16.92 3.21
N VAL A 227 10.82 16.57 4.34
CA VAL A 227 10.12 17.54 5.19
C VAL A 227 11.07 18.61 5.71
N LEU A 228 12.27 18.20 6.15
CA LEU A 228 13.28 19.08 6.71
C LEU A 228 14.05 19.89 5.66
N ASN A 229 14.05 19.46 4.38
CA ASN A 229 14.75 20.18 3.32
C ASN A 229 13.98 21.47 2.94
N PRO A 230 14.55 22.67 3.17
CA PRO A 230 13.88 23.93 2.84
C PRO A 230 13.81 24.20 1.33
N TYR A 231 14.69 23.58 0.55
CA TYR A 231 14.77 23.77 -0.91
C TYR A 231 13.85 22.83 -1.69
N CYS A 232 13.18 21.88 -1.01
CA CYS A 232 12.27 20.96 -1.66
C CYS A 232 10.85 21.51 -1.71
N THR A 233 10.33 21.71 -2.92
CA THR A 233 8.97 22.24 -3.15
C THR A 233 7.88 21.17 -3.22
N PHE A 234 8.22 19.90 -2.95
CA PHE A 234 7.22 18.83 -2.86
C PHE A 234 6.21 19.15 -1.74
N PRO A 235 4.90 18.86 -1.91
CA PRO A 235 3.87 19.18 -0.91
C PRO A 235 4.14 18.54 0.47
N LYS A 236 4.74 19.30 1.38
CA LYS A 236 5.13 18.82 2.72
C LYS A 236 3.95 18.36 3.57
N LEU A 237 2.78 18.98 3.37
CA LEU A 237 1.54 18.60 4.07
C LEU A 237 1.08 17.17 3.74
N LEU A 238 1.45 16.63 2.57
CA LEU A 238 1.13 15.24 2.21
C LEU A 238 2.10 14.25 2.85
N ILE A 239 3.38 14.61 3.01
CA ILE A 239 4.41 13.72 3.56
C ILE A 239 4.48 13.76 5.09
N ALA A 240 4.29 14.93 5.70
CA ALA A 240 4.44 15.09 7.15
C ALA A 240 3.61 14.09 7.98
N PRO A 241 2.35 13.76 7.63
CA PRO A 241 1.58 12.73 8.34
C PRO A 241 2.16 11.32 8.21
N LEU A 242 2.96 11.04 7.18
CA LEU A 242 3.59 9.73 6.98
C LEU A 242 4.74 9.46 7.96
N LEU A 243 5.33 10.49 8.58
CA LEU A 243 6.38 10.32 9.58
C LEU A 243 5.89 9.62 10.86
N PRO A 244 4.89 10.17 11.59
CA PRO A 244 4.35 9.48 12.76
C PRO A 244 3.72 8.13 12.36
N GLN A 245 3.14 8.03 11.16
CA GLN A 245 2.60 6.78 10.64
C GLN A 245 3.68 5.72 10.43
N GLY A 246 4.83 6.09 9.86
CA GLY A 246 5.99 5.22 9.64
C GLY A 246 6.56 4.67 10.95
N ILE A 247 6.63 5.52 11.97
CA ILE A 247 7.03 5.11 13.33
C ILE A 247 5.99 4.14 13.92
N PHE A 248 4.71 4.45 13.81
CA PHE A 248 3.64 3.60 14.35
C PHE A 248 3.65 2.20 13.72
N ILE A 249 3.73 2.11 12.39
CA ILE A 249 3.76 0.81 11.70
C ILE A 249 5.03 0.02 12.04
N PHE A 250 6.18 0.70 12.16
CA PHE A 250 7.42 0.07 12.60
C PHE A 250 7.27 -0.56 13.99
N LEU A 251 6.67 0.15 14.95
CA LEU A 251 6.45 -0.37 16.30
C LEU A 251 5.55 -1.62 16.31
N LEU A 252 4.49 -1.63 15.49
CA LEU A 252 3.61 -2.81 15.37
C LEU A 252 4.34 -4.01 14.74
N PHE A 253 5.15 -3.79 13.70
CA PHE A 253 5.96 -4.85 13.10
C PHE A 253 7.07 -5.34 14.03
N TRP A 254 7.66 -4.44 14.82
CA TRP A 254 8.66 -4.78 15.82
C TRP A 254 8.07 -5.63 16.94
N ASP A 255 6.88 -5.28 17.43
CA ASP A 255 6.14 -6.11 18.39
C ASP A 255 5.83 -7.50 17.82
N PHE A 256 5.34 -7.57 16.57
CA PHE A 256 5.13 -8.84 15.87
C PHE A 256 6.43 -9.66 15.75
N TYR A 257 7.55 -9.02 15.38
CA TYR A 257 8.85 -9.66 15.23
C TYR A 257 9.34 -10.25 16.55
N LYS A 258 9.27 -9.47 17.64
CA LYS A 258 9.65 -9.94 18.99
C LYS A 258 8.82 -11.15 19.41
N LYS A 259 7.50 -11.08 19.28
CA LYS A 259 6.58 -12.16 19.67
C LYS A 259 6.72 -13.42 18.82
N THR A 260 7.11 -13.28 17.56
CA THR A 260 7.19 -14.41 16.62
C THR A 260 8.55 -15.09 16.61
N TYR A 261 9.65 -14.33 16.75
CA TYR A 261 11.00 -14.84 16.50
C TYR A 261 11.95 -14.73 17.70
N LEU A 262 11.73 -13.82 18.65
CA LEU A 262 12.63 -13.61 19.79
C LEU A 262 12.11 -14.22 21.09
N GLN A 263 10.79 -14.23 21.30
CA GLN A 263 10.20 -14.94 22.42
C GLN A 263 10.35 -16.45 22.19
N LYS A 264 11.16 -17.10 23.03
CA LYS A 264 11.16 -18.57 23.11
C LYS A 264 9.73 -19.01 23.43
N LYS A 265 9.18 -19.92 22.64
CA LYS A 265 8.02 -20.69 23.10
C LYS A 265 8.46 -21.40 24.36
N VAL A 266 7.87 -21.02 25.50
CA VAL A 266 7.91 -21.89 26.67
C VAL A 266 7.18 -23.15 26.23
N GLU A 267 7.92 -24.26 26.15
CA GLU A 267 7.32 -25.59 26.00
C GLU A 267 6.54 -25.84 27.30
N GLU A 268 5.22 -25.72 27.23
CA GLU A 268 4.29 -26.34 28.18
C GLU A 268 3.88 -27.72 27.65
#